data_AF-A0A2J7VB49-F1
#
_entry.id   AF-A0A2J7VB49-F1
#
_cell.length_a   1.000
_cell.length_b   1.000
_cell.length_c   1.000
_cell.angle_alpha   90.00
_cell.angle_beta   90.00
_cell.angle_gamma   90.00
#
_symmetry.space_group_name_H-M   'P 1'
#
loop_
_entity.id
_entity.type
_entity.pdbx_description
1 polymer ?
#
loop_
_entity_poly.entity_id
_entity_poly.type
_entity_poly.pdbx_seq_one_letter_code
_entity_poly.pdbx_strand_id
1 'polypeptide(L)'
;MIDKLDAALRFSREALNLRAQRQEVLAANIAHADTPNYKARDFDFASRLSQAVEQGRGGASVSMATTSARHLQGGASAMPDADLLYRVPSQSSIDGNTVEMDAERIAFADNALRYEANLTVTSAKIKSLLAAAQQ
;
A
#
# COMPACT_ATOMS: atom_id res chain seq x y z
N MET A 1 26.47 -2.60 -8.27
CA MET A 1 25.60 -3.63 -8.90
C MET A 1 24.32 -3.84 -8.11
N ILE A 2 24.39 -3.90 -6.77
CA ILE A 2 23.21 -4.01 -5.89
C ILE A 2 22.18 -2.90 -6.13
N ASP A 3 22.60 -1.65 -6.33
CA ASP A 3 21.67 -0.52 -6.57
C ASP A 3 20.84 -0.67 -7.85
N LYS A 4 21.39 -1.31 -8.88
CA LYS A 4 20.67 -1.56 -10.14
C LYS A 4 19.65 -2.67 -9.99
N LEU A 5 19.96 -3.68 -9.17
CA LEU A 5 19.03 -4.75 -8.83
C LEU A 5 17.88 -4.23 -7.98
N ASP A 6 18.19 -3.41 -6.97
CA ASP A 6 17.19 -2.75 -6.14
C ASP A 6 16.27 -1.88 -7.00
N ALA A 7 16.82 -1.03 -7.87
CA ALA A 7 16.05 -0.24 -8.81
C ALA A 7 15.14 -1.08 -9.73
N ALA A 8 15.61 -2.24 -10.19
CA ALA A 8 14.85 -3.14 -11.06
C ALA A 8 13.67 -3.83 -10.33
N LEU A 9 13.79 -4.08 -9.02
CA LEU A 9 12.77 -4.76 -8.21
C LEU A 9 11.89 -3.80 -7.41
N ARG A 10 12.30 -2.53 -7.26
CA ARG A 10 11.63 -1.54 -6.43
C ARG A 10 10.14 -1.39 -6.77
N PHE A 11 9.81 -1.27 -8.05
CA PHE A 11 8.42 -1.14 -8.49
C PHE A 11 7.56 -2.31 -8.03
N SER A 12 8.02 -3.54 -8.26
CA SER A 12 7.31 -4.76 -7.87
C SER A 12 7.13 -4.83 -6.35
N ARG A 13 8.18 -4.47 -5.60
CA ARG A 13 8.14 -4.42 -4.13
C ARG A 13 7.10 -3.43 -3.61
N GLU A 14 7.11 -2.19 -4.10
CA GLU A 14 6.11 -1.19 -3.69
C GLU A 14 4.69 -1.62 -4.07
N ALA A 15 4.50 -2.17 -5.27
CA ALA A 15 3.20 -2.65 -5.71
C ALA A 15 2.69 -3.83 -4.87
N LEU A 16 3.57 -4.75 -4.42
CA LEU A 16 3.21 -5.84 -3.52
C LEU A 16 2.85 -5.31 -2.13
N ASN A 17 3.66 -4.41 -1.57
CA ASN A 17 3.40 -3.79 -0.27
C ASN A 17 2.06 -3.05 -0.23
N LEU A 18 1.77 -2.24 -1.25
CA LEU A 18 0.49 -1.52 -1.35
C LEU A 18 -0.71 -2.47 -1.50
N ARG A 19 -0.55 -3.58 -2.23
CA ARG A 19 -1.61 -4.59 -2.34
C ARG A 19 -1.84 -5.33 -1.04
N ALA A 20 -0.78 -5.64 -0.29
CA ALA A 20 -0.91 -6.23 1.04
C ALA A 20 -1.64 -5.27 2.00
N GLN A 21 -1.25 -4.00 2.01
CA GLN A 21 -1.94 -2.98 2.80
C GLN A 21 -3.41 -2.83 2.40
N ARG A 22 -3.72 -2.83 1.10
CA ARG A 22 -5.11 -2.78 0.64
C ARG A 22 -5.90 -4.01 1.07
N GLN A 23 -5.27 -5.19 1.07
CA GLN A 23 -5.90 -6.43 1.56
C GLN A 23 -6.31 -6.31 3.03
N GLU A 24 -5.45 -5.73 3.87
CA GLU A 24 -5.74 -5.48 5.28
C GLU A 24 -6.91 -4.49 5.45
N VAL A 25 -6.92 -3.40 4.67
CA VAL A 25 -8.02 -2.42 4.69
C VAL A 25 -9.36 -3.06 4.29
N LEU A 26 -9.38 -3.82 3.21
CA LEU A 26 -10.58 -4.53 2.75
C LEU A 26 -11.03 -5.57 3.77
N ALA A 27 -10.10 -6.33 4.36
CA ALA A 27 -10.41 -7.28 5.42
C ALA A 27 -11.00 -6.59 6.66
N ALA A 28 -10.46 -5.43 7.05
CA ALA A 28 -10.97 -4.63 8.15
C ALA A 28 -12.38 -4.12 7.87
N ASN A 29 -12.67 -3.63 6.65
CA ASN A 29 -14.02 -3.22 6.27
C ASN A 29 -15.01 -4.40 6.35
N ILE A 30 -14.64 -5.56 5.81
CA ILE A 30 -15.47 -6.79 5.85
C ILE A 30 -15.75 -7.22 7.29
N ALA A 31 -14.74 -7.18 8.17
CA ALA A 31 -14.90 -7.56 9.58
C ALA A 31 -15.86 -6.62 10.33
N HIS A 32 -15.96 -5.36 9.92
CA HIS A 32 -16.84 -4.36 10.54
C HIS A 32 -18.15 -4.15 9.75
N ALA A 33 -18.48 -5.05 8.81
CA ALA A 33 -19.72 -4.94 8.02
C ALA A 33 -21.00 -4.97 8.87
N ASP A 34 -20.97 -5.58 10.05
CA ASP A 34 -22.10 -5.62 10.99
C ASP A 34 -21.89 -4.67 12.20
N THR A 35 -20.95 -3.73 12.10
CA THR A 35 -20.69 -2.73 13.16
C THR A 35 -21.44 -1.43 12.87
N PRO A 36 -22.42 -1.04 13.73
CA PRO A 36 -23.15 0.21 13.55
C PRO A 36 -22.23 1.43 13.48
N ASN A 37 -22.60 2.43 12.67
CA ASN A 37 -21.84 3.67 12.44
C ASN A 37 -20.42 3.52 11.84
N TYR A 38 -20.01 2.32 11.40
CA TYR A 38 -18.68 2.13 10.82
C TYR A 38 -18.55 2.84 9.44
N LYS A 39 -17.37 3.41 9.20
CA LYS A 39 -17.06 4.16 7.98
C LYS A 39 -15.98 3.44 7.17
N ALA A 40 -16.38 2.86 6.03
CA ALA A 40 -15.48 2.13 5.15
C ALA A 40 -14.40 3.07 4.58
N ARG A 41 -13.17 2.56 4.53
CA ARG A 41 -12.02 3.32 4.01
C ARG A 41 -11.35 2.56 2.87
N ASP A 42 -10.73 3.29 1.95
CA ASP A 42 -9.86 2.76 0.91
C ASP A 42 -8.92 3.87 0.43
N PHE A 43 -8.00 3.53 -0.47
CA PHE A 43 -7.13 4.47 -1.15
C PHE A 43 -7.07 4.14 -2.65
N ASP A 44 -6.81 5.15 -3.47
CA ASP A 44 -6.58 4.90 -4.89
C ASP A 44 -5.18 4.30 -5.11
N PHE A 45 -5.16 3.00 -5.43
CA PHE A 45 -3.93 2.26 -5.64
C PHE A 45 -3.03 2.90 -6.73
N ALA A 46 -3.62 3.42 -7.81
CA ALA A 46 -2.84 3.93 -8.94
C ALA A 46 -2.05 5.18 -8.55
N SER A 47 -2.71 6.17 -7.95
CA SER A 47 -2.05 7.38 -7.44
C SER A 47 -1.06 7.09 -6.32
N ARG A 48 -1.38 6.15 -5.42
CA ARG A 48 -0.46 5.75 -4.33
C ARG A 48 0.78 5.03 -4.84
N LEU A 49 0.64 4.17 -5.85
CA LEU A 49 1.78 3.49 -6.47
C LEU A 49 2.66 4.49 -7.25
N SER A 50 2.08 5.41 -8.01
CA SER A 50 2.86 6.44 -8.69
C SER A 50 3.64 7.30 -7.69
N GLN A 51 2.97 7.71 -6.60
CA GLN A 51 3.60 8.46 -5.51
C GLN A 51 4.72 7.66 -4.83
N ALA A 52 4.53 6.38 -4.52
CA ALA A 52 5.55 5.54 -3.89
C ALA A 52 6.77 5.34 -4.80
N VAL A 53 6.54 5.17 -6.11
CA VAL A 53 7.61 5.04 -7.11
C VAL A 53 8.35 6.36 -7.30
N GLU A 54 7.68 7.51 -7.24
CA GLU A 54 8.28 8.83 -7.34
C GLU A 54 9.03 9.24 -6.05
N GLN A 55 8.45 9.04 -4.87
CA GLN A 55 9.06 9.33 -3.57
C GLN A 55 10.26 8.42 -3.27
N GLY A 56 10.33 7.23 -3.85
CA GLY A 56 11.55 6.41 -3.84
C GLY A 56 12.77 7.07 -4.51
N ARG A 57 12.64 8.28 -5.09
CA ARG A 57 13.77 9.11 -5.57
C ARG A 57 14.23 10.17 -4.55
N GLY A 58 13.51 10.35 -3.44
CA GLY A 58 13.85 11.29 -2.39
C GLY A 58 12.93 11.05 -1.20
N GLY A 59 13.37 10.18 -0.29
CA GLY A 59 12.64 9.95 0.95
C GLY A 59 12.46 11.29 1.66
N ALA A 60 11.23 11.72 1.84
CA ALA A 60 10.92 12.88 2.66
C ALA A 60 11.23 12.50 4.12
N SER A 61 12.49 12.64 4.51
CA SER A 61 12.89 12.55 5.90
C SER A 61 12.28 13.74 6.61
N VAL A 62 11.34 13.47 7.53
CA VAL A 62 10.84 14.52 8.42
C VAL A 62 11.95 14.75 9.45
N SER A 63 12.62 15.90 9.32
CA SER A 63 13.63 16.34 10.28
C SER A 63 12.98 17.24 11.32
N MET A 64 13.25 16.96 12.59
CA MET A 64 12.77 17.80 13.69
C MET A 64 13.66 19.05 13.79
N ALA A 65 13.05 20.22 13.92
CA ALA A 65 13.79 21.45 14.21
C ALA A 65 14.39 21.38 15.62
N THR A 66 15.70 21.58 15.74
CA THR A 66 16.38 21.65 17.04
C THR A 66 16.42 23.11 17.51
N THR A 67 16.03 23.37 18.75
CA THR A 67 16.06 24.72 19.35
C THR A 67 17.34 25.03 20.11
N SER A 68 18.19 24.02 20.34
CA SER A 68 19.48 24.15 21.03
C SER A 68 20.49 23.18 20.44
N ALA A 69 21.77 23.56 20.49
CA ALA A 69 22.88 22.74 19.99
C ALA A 69 23.09 21.42 20.77
N ARG A 70 22.47 21.27 21.95
CA ARG A 70 22.51 20.03 22.74
C ARG A 70 21.32 19.09 22.47
N HIS A 71 20.36 19.49 21.63
CA HIS A 71 19.24 18.62 21.30
C HIS A 71 19.67 17.53 20.32
N LEU A 72 19.22 16.30 20.58
CA LEU A 72 19.39 15.18 19.67
C LEU A 72 18.52 15.39 18.43
N GLN A 73 19.09 15.20 17.24
CA GLN A 73 18.31 15.18 16.01
C GLN A 73 17.44 13.92 15.97
N GLY A 74 16.12 14.13 16.06
CA GLY A 74 15.13 13.11 15.71
C GLY A 74 14.84 13.17 14.21
N GLY A 75 14.99 12.05 13.53
CA GLY A 75 14.54 11.85 12.16
C GLY A 75 13.55 10.69 12.13
N ALA A 76 12.33 10.94 11.67
CA ALA A 76 11.40 9.88 11.35
C ALA A 76 11.42 9.68 9.84
N SER A 77 11.64 8.45 9.41
CA SER A 77 11.21 8.03 8.08
C SER A 77 9.69 8.09 8.12
N ALA A 78 9.08 9.03 7.40
CA ALA A 78 7.63 9.03 7.24
C ALA A 78 7.27 7.66 6.62
N MET A 79 6.67 6.77 7.41
CA MET A 79 5.92 5.69 6.80
C MET A 79 4.83 6.39 5.98
N PRO A 80 4.68 6.08 4.69
CA PRO A 80 3.57 6.62 3.93
C PRO A 80 2.31 6.04 4.56
N ASP A 81 1.71 6.80 5.47
CA ASP A 81 0.35 6.53 5.89
C ASP A 81 -0.44 6.54 4.59
N ALA A 82 -1.03 5.38 4.23
CA ALA A 82 -1.99 5.37 3.14
C ALA A 82 -3.04 6.35 3.59
N ASP A 83 -3.16 7.48 2.91
CA ASP A 83 -4.14 8.50 3.28
C ASP A 83 -5.50 7.86 2.99
N LEU A 84 -6.03 7.17 3.99
CA LEU A 84 -7.18 6.31 3.89
C LEU A 84 -8.38 7.23 3.81
N LEU A 85 -8.95 7.34 2.61
CA LEU A 85 -10.10 8.18 2.37
C LEU A 85 -11.36 7.40 2.72
N TYR A 86 -12.33 8.11 3.29
CA TYR A 86 -13.67 7.55 3.47
C TYR A 86 -14.32 7.34 2.10
N ARG A 87 -14.92 6.17 1.91
CA ARG A 87 -15.72 5.91 0.70
C ARG A 87 -17.08 6.57 0.79
N VAL A 88 -17.57 7.01 -0.36
CA VAL A 88 -18.96 7.43 -0.54
C VAL A 88 -19.78 6.17 -0.83
N PRO A 89 -20.71 5.76 0.05
CA PRO A 89 -21.51 4.57 -0.17
C PRO A 89 -22.48 4.80 -1.33
N SER A 90 -22.65 3.79 -2.17
CA SER A 90 -23.67 3.78 -3.22
C SER A 90 -25.06 3.47 -2.65
N GLN A 91 -25.09 2.64 -1.60
CA GLN A 91 -26.29 2.30 -0.85
C GLN A 91 -26.11 2.69 0.63
N SER A 92 -26.96 3.59 1.12
CA SER A 92 -26.93 4.00 2.53
C SER A 92 -27.58 2.92 3.40
N SER A 93 -26.88 2.49 4.45
CA SER A 93 -27.45 1.61 5.47
C SER A 93 -28.30 2.38 6.48
N ILE A 94 -29.28 1.70 7.07
CA ILE A 94 -30.17 2.26 8.11
C ILE A 94 -29.42 2.54 9.42
N ASP A 95 -28.38 1.75 9.71
CA ASP A 95 -27.58 1.82 10.94
C ASP A 95 -26.38 2.78 10.86
N GLY A 96 -26.27 3.54 9.77
CA GLY A 96 -25.17 4.47 9.52
C GLY A 96 -23.86 3.79 9.12
N ASN A 97 -23.83 2.47 8.93
CA ASN A 97 -22.71 1.79 8.30
C ASN A 97 -22.62 2.15 6.81
N THR A 98 -21.40 2.26 6.30
CA THR A 98 -21.11 2.57 4.89
C THR A 98 -20.40 1.41 4.18
N VAL A 99 -20.21 0.29 4.87
CA VAL A 99 -19.65 -0.93 4.29
C VAL A 99 -20.70 -1.63 3.45
N GLU A 100 -20.36 -1.87 2.19
CA GLU A 100 -21.17 -2.65 1.25
C GLU A 100 -20.53 -4.03 1.07
N MET A 101 -21.05 -5.05 1.78
CA MET A 101 -20.42 -6.38 1.86
C MET A 101 -20.11 -7.01 0.49
N ASP A 102 -21.03 -6.91 -0.47
CA ASP A 102 -20.82 -7.48 -1.80
C ASP A 102 -19.71 -6.74 -2.57
N ALA A 103 -19.67 -5.41 -2.47
CA ALA A 103 -18.63 -4.60 -3.09
C ALA A 103 -17.25 -4.87 -2.44
N GLU A 104 -17.18 -4.99 -1.12
CA GLU A 104 -15.93 -5.31 -0.40
C GLU A 104 -15.41 -6.71 -0.77
N ARG A 105 -16.29 -7.71 -0.89
CA ARG A 105 -15.91 -9.07 -1.32
C ARG A 105 -15.35 -9.10 -2.74
N ILE A 106 -15.97 -8.36 -3.66
CA ILE A 106 -15.49 -8.24 -5.04
C ILE A 106 -14.11 -7.55 -5.05
N ALA A 107 -13.96 -6.44 -4.32
CA ALA A 107 -12.69 -5.71 -4.24
C ALA A 107 -11.58 -6.57 -3.61
N PHE A 108 -11.90 -7.36 -2.58
CA PHE A 108 -10.97 -8.27 -1.92
C PHE A 108 -10.50 -9.38 -2.88
N ALA A 109 -11.43 -9.96 -3.64
CA ALA A 109 -11.10 -10.98 -4.64
C ALA A 109 -10.23 -10.41 -5.78
N ASP A 110 -10.56 -9.23 -6.31
CA ASP A 110 -9.75 -8.55 -7.34
C ASP A 110 -8.34 -8.24 -6.81
N ASN A 111 -8.22 -7.71 -5.58
CA ASN A 111 -6.93 -7.40 -4.99
C ASN A 111 -6.08 -8.66 -4.75
N ALA A 112 -6.69 -9.76 -4.28
CA ALA A 112 -6.02 -11.04 -4.08
C ALA A 112 -5.50 -11.62 -5.41
N LEU A 113 -6.34 -11.67 -6.45
CA LEU A 113 -5.95 -12.14 -7.78
C LEU A 113 -4.77 -11.33 -8.33
N ARG A 114 -4.87 -10.01 -8.19
CA ARG A 114 -3.81 -9.09 -8.59
C ARG A 114 -2.52 -9.34 -7.80
N TYR A 115 -2.61 -9.50 -6.48
CA TYR A 115 -1.44 -9.77 -5.64
C TYR A 115 -0.70 -11.04 -6.09
N GLU A 116 -1.42 -12.14 -6.30
CA GLU A 116 -0.87 -13.41 -6.80
C GLU A 116 -0.21 -13.27 -8.19
N ALA A 117 -0.85 -12.53 -9.11
CA ALA A 117 -0.27 -12.25 -10.41
C ALA A 117 1.05 -11.47 -10.31
N ASN A 118 1.13 -10.50 -9.39
CA ASN A 118 2.35 -9.72 -9.16
C ASN A 118 3.48 -10.58 -8.56
N LEU A 119 3.14 -11.49 -7.63
CA LEU A 119 4.11 -12.46 -7.09
C LEU A 119 4.66 -13.37 -8.19
N THR A 120 3.79 -13.85 -9.09
CA THR A 120 4.19 -14.70 -10.21
C THR A 120 5.16 -13.98 -11.14
N VAL A 121 4.83 -12.76 -11.57
CA VAL A 121 5.69 -11.94 -12.45
C VAL A 121 7.02 -11.59 -11.76
N THR A 122 6.97 -11.20 -10.50
CA THR A 122 8.18 -10.85 -9.73
C THR A 122 9.10 -12.06 -9.57
N SER A 123 8.54 -13.23 -9.28
CA SER A 123 9.29 -14.48 -9.18
C SER A 123 9.95 -14.85 -10.51
N ALA A 124 9.24 -14.71 -11.64
CA ALA A 124 9.80 -14.93 -12.97
C ALA A 124 10.96 -13.98 -13.27
N LYS A 125 10.81 -12.70 -12.92
CA LYS A 125 11.87 -11.69 -13.09
C LYS A 125 13.11 -12.01 -12.27
N ILE A 126 12.96 -12.39 -10.99
CA ILE A 126 14.09 -12.80 -10.14
C ILE A 126 14.82 -14.00 -10.75
N LYS A 127 14.08 -15.03 -11.21
CA LYS A 127 14.67 -16.19 -11.90
C LYS A 127 15.46 -15.80 -13.14
N SER A 128 14.94 -14.89 -13.97
CA SER A 128 15.67 -14.40 -15.16
C SER A 128 16.96 -13.67 -14.81
N LEU A 129 16.97 -12.88 -13.73
CA LEU A 129 18.16 -12.15 -13.28
C LEU A 129 19.23 -13.10 -12.72
N LEU A 130 18.81 -14.13 -11.97
CA LEU A 130 19.71 -15.17 -11.48
C LEU A 130 20.35 -15.96 -12.63
N ALA A 131 19.55 -16.34 -13.65
CA ALA A 131 20.07 -17.03 -14.82
C ALA A 131 21.08 -16.17 -15.60
N ALA A 132 20.83 -14.87 -15.74
CA ALA A 132 21.73 -13.94 -16.43
C ALA A 132 23.03 -13.67 -15.64
N ALA A 133 23.02 -13.77 -14.31
CA ALA A 133 24.21 -13.57 -13.47
C ALA A 133 25.14 -14.80 -13.40
N GLN A 134 24.67 -15.97 -13.86
CA GLN A 134 25.43 -17.22 -13.89
C GLN A 134 26.15 -17.45 -15.24
N GLN A 135 25.88 -16.61 -16.24
CA GLN A 135 26.58 -16.61 -17.53
C GLN A 135 27.67 -15.54 -17.54
#